data_AF-A0A925RTK3-F1
#
_entry.id   AF-A0A925RTK3-F1
#
_cell.length_a   1.000
_cell.length_b   1.000
_cell.length_c   1.000
_cell.angle_alpha   90.00
_cell.angle_beta   90.00
_cell.angle_gamma   90.00
#
_symmetry.space_group_name_H-M   'P 1'
#
loop_
_entity.id
_entity.type
_entity.pdbx_description
1 polymer ?
#
loop_
_entity_poly.entity_id
_entity_poly.type
_entity_poly.pdbx_seq_one_letter_code
_entity_poly.pdbx_strand_id
1 'polypeptide(L)'
;MKFLTSDYSSLGTVGHYRIDSDRRMRIEEYQGKVGLADMKSVISAMASDPCWSPDFHGLVDFSGANLDLSANDVLRLALILRHDGNRSHGWMAFVAPNSTIYGIVRMLGYWSRNTERLRIFPSRTEAESWLIRNVDQVPPGFINEDGLEAATGLRNVV
;
A
#
# COMPACT_ATOMS: atom_id res chain seq x y z
N MET A 1 -10.39 26.98 1.47
CA MET A 1 -10.41 25.57 1.89
C MET A 1 -9.13 25.29 2.64
N LYS A 2 -9.21 24.87 3.91
CA LYS A 2 -8.05 24.41 4.69
C LYS A 2 -7.96 22.90 4.47
N PHE A 3 -6.89 22.45 3.83
CA PHE A 3 -6.59 21.03 3.65
C PHE A 3 -6.29 20.42 5.03
N LEU A 4 -7.04 19.40 5.43
CA LEU A 4 -6.69 18.56 6.59
C LEU A 4 -5.76 17.45 6.10
N THR A 5 -4.56 17.82 5.65
CA THR A 5 -3.46 16.89 5.42
C THR A 5 -2.72 16.75 6.74
N SER A 6 -2.97 15.65 7.46
CA SER A 6 -2.16 15.30 8.62
C SER A 6 -0.87 14.66 8.13
N ASP A 7 0.18 15.48 7.97
CA ASP A 7 1.52 14.98 7.66
C ASP A 7 2.16 14.45 8.96
N TYR A 8 2.21 13.13 9.13
CA TYR A 8 2.86 12.50 10.27
C TYR A 8 4.33 12.22 9.94
N SER A 9 5.20 13.15 10.30
CA SER A 9 6.66 12.96 10.29
C SER A 9 7.13 12.60 11.68
N SER A 10 7.71 11.42 11.90
CA SER A 10 8.51 11.17 13.10
C SER A 10 9.98 11.44 12.77
N LEU A 11 10.62 12.33 13.54
CA LEU A 11 12.05 12.63 13.41
C LEU A 11 12.86 11.32 13.47
N GLY A 12 13.51 10.95 12.37
CA GLY A 12 14.37 9.77 12.27
C GLY A 12 13.75 8.55 11.55
N THR A 13 12.52 8.62 11.04
CA THR A 13 11.97 7.54 10.20
C THR A 13 12.31 7.75 8.73
N VAL A 14 12.72 6.66 8.09
CA VAL A 14 13.01 6.58 6.64
C VAL A 14 11.73 6.45 5.79
N GLY A 15 10.56 6.66 6.40
CA GLY A 15 9.28 6.70 5.70
C GLY A 15 8.21 7.43 6.48
N HIS A 16 7.36 8.13 5.77
CA HIS A 16 6.19 8.84 6.30
C HIS A 16 4.94 8.45 5.53
N TYR A 17 3.78 8.71 6.12
CA TYR A 17 2.51 8.51 5.44
C TYR A 17 1.61 9.73 5.63
N ARG A 18 0.66 9.88 4.70
CA ARG A 18 -0.45 10.81 4.81
C ARG A 18 -1.73 10.16 4.31
N ILE A 19 -2.84 10.59 4.90
CA ILE A 19 -4.18 10.16 4.52
C ILE A 19 -4.90 11.35 3.88
N ASP A 20 -5.34 11.15 2.65
CA ASP A 20 -6.08 12.11 1.86
C ASP A 20 -7.51 11.60 1.71
N SER A 21 -8.36 11.95 2.68
CA SER A 21 -9.75 11.48 2.72
C SER A 21 -10.58 11.98 1.56
N ASP A 22 -10.31 13.20 1.06
CA ASP A 22 -11.00 13.78 -0.09
C ASP A 22 -10.76 12.95 -1.35
N ARG A 23 -9.53 12.46 -1.54
CA ARG A 23 -9.16 11.56 -2.65
C ARG A 23 -9.33 10.08 -2.32
N ARG A 24 -9.82 9.74 -1.12
CA ARG A 24 -9.95 8.37 -0.59
C ARG A 24 -8.66 7.57 -0.78
N MET A 25 -7.53 8.16 -0.41
CA MET A 25 -6.22 7.62 -0.70
C MET A 25 -5.29 7.73 0.51
N ARG A 26 -4.51 6.68 0.76
CA ARG A 26 -3.31 6.75 1.57
C ARG A 26 -2.08 6.89 0.69
N ILE A 27 -1.09 7.62 1.18
CA ILE A 27 0.19 7.77 0.51
C ILE A 27 1.27 7.45 1.52
N GLU A 28 2.13 6.50 1.18
CA GLU A 28 3.34 6.15 1.91
C GLU A 28 4.53 6.58 1.06
N GLU A 29 5.48 7.29 1.65
CA GLU A 29 6.69 7.76 0.96
C GLU A 29 7.90 7.34 1.77
N TYR A 30 8.87 6.71 1.10
CA TYR A 30 10.06 6.17 1.73
C TYR A 30 11.32 6.80 1.14
N GLN A 31 12.31 7.07 1.99
CA GLN A 31 13.56 7.73 1.63
C GLN A 31 14.78 7.11 2.32
N GLY A 32 15.92 7.04 1.61
CA GLY A 32 17.15 6.50 2.17
C GLY A 32 17.14 4.98 2.28
N LYS A 33 17.88 4.42 3.24
CA LYS A 33 17.98 2.97 3.42
C LYS A 33 16.80 2.46 4.25
N VAL A 34 15.95 1.61 3.66
CA VAL A 34 14.68 1.17 4.24
C VAL A 34 14.70 -0.34 4.45
N GLY A 35 14.55 -0.76 5.70
CA GLY A 35 14.47 -2.16 6.09
C GLY A 35 13.05 -2.59 6.50
N LEU A 36 12.94 -3.83 6.95
CA LEU A 36 11.66 -4.42 7.38
C LEU A 36 11.05 -3.67 8.58
N ALA A 37 11.89 -3.26 9.54
CA ALA A 37 11.43 -2.57 10.74
C ALA A 37 10.77 -1.22 10.41
N ASP A 38 11.34 -0.51 9.44
CA ASP A 38 10.85 0.80 9.01
C ASP A 38 9.47 0.69 8.36
N MET A 39 9.30 -0.23 7.41
CA MET A 39 7.99 -0.47 6.78
C MET A 39 6.94 -0.93 7.79
N LYS A 40 7.31 -1.81 8.73
CA LYS A 40 6.39 -2.21 9.80
C LYS A 40 5.96 -1.02 10.65
N SER A 41 6.89 -0.13 10.98
CA SER A 41 6.59 1.06 11.77
C SER A 41 5.59 1.97 11.05
N VAL A 42 5.78 2.22 9.75
CA VAL A 42 4.84 3.01 8.93
C VAL A 42 3.47 2.32 8.85
N ILE A 43 3.43 1.01 8.56
CA ILE A 43 2.17 0.25 8.49
C ILE A 43 1.42 0.29 9.82
N SER A 44 2.11 0.06 10.94
CA SER A 44 1.49 0.09 12.27
C SER A 44 0.99 1.48 12.65
N ALA A 45 1.75 2.54 12.32
CA ALA A 45 1.32 3.91 12.58
C ALA A 45 0.07 4.27 11.77
N MET A 46 0.06 3.95 10.48
CA MET A 46 -1.07 4.17 9.59
C MET A 46 -2.31 3.36 10.00
N ALA A 47 -2.15 2.09 10.38
CA ALA A 47 -3.27 1.25 10.83
C ALA A 47 -3.91 1.76 12.14
N SER A 48 -3.20 2.62 12.88
CA SER A 48 -3.68 3.26 14.11
C SER A 48 -4.25 4.66 13.87
N ASP A 49 -4.16 5.19 12.65
CA ASP A 49 -4.69 6.52 12.32
C ASP A 49 -6.24 6.48 12.22
N PRO A 50 -6.98 7.29 12.99
CA PRO A 50 -8.44 7.33 12.92
C PRO A 50 -9.01 7.75 11.55
N CYS A 51 -8.20 8.41 10.72
CA CYS A 51 -8.59 8.81 9.37
C CYS A 51 -8.44 7.66 8.36
N TRP A 52 -7.79 6.56 8.74
CA TRP A 52 -7.60 5.39 7.89
C TRP A 52 -8.93 4.65 7.65
N SER A 53 -9.13 4.23 6.41
CA SER A 53 -10.22 3.36 6.00
C SER A 53 -9.68 2.26 5.08
N PRO A 54 -10.04 0.99 5.30
CA PRO A 54 -9.70 -0.10 4.38
C PRO A 54 -10.14 0.16 2.94
N ASP A 55 -11.18 0.96 2.71
CA ASP A 55 -11.68 1.23 1.35
C ASP A 55 -10.88 2.27 0.57
N PHE A 56 -9.81 2.83 1.17
CA PHE A 56 -8.95 3.79 0.50
C PHE A 56 -7.93 3.10 -0.40
N HIS A 57 -7.65 3.71 -1.54
CA HIS A 57 -6.56 3.31 -2.41
C HIS A 57 -5.21 3.65 -1.79
N GLY A 58 -4.14 2.97 -2.19
CA GLY A 58 -2.80 3.21 -1.68
C GLY A 58 -1.82 3.57 -2.79
N LEU A 59 -1.04 4.62 -2.54
CA LEU A 59 0.19 4.92 -3.26
C LEU A 59 1.37 4.64 -2.33
N VAL A 60 2.30 3.81 -2.78
CA VAL A 60 3.54 3.52 -2.05
C VAL A 60 4.72 3.96 -2.91
N ASP A 61 5.39 5.03 -2.48
CA ASP A 61 6.44 5.69 -3.25
C ASP A 61 7.83 5.32 -2.70
N PHE A 62 8.58 4.52 -3.49
CA PHE A 62 9.98 4.17 -3.19
C PHE A 62 10.99 4.97 -4.05
N SER A 63 10.59 6.07 -4.67
CA SER A 63 11.47 6.87 -5.53
C SER A 63 12.73 7.36 -4.82
N GLY A 64 12.63 7.69 -3.53
CA GLY A 64 13.75 8.11 -2.69
C GLY A 64 14.42 6.98 -1.91
N ALA A 65 13.96 5.73 -2.04
CA ALA A 65 14.34 4.63 -1.17
C ALA A 65 15.33 3.66 -1.81
N ASN A 66 16.17 3.06 -0.96
CA ASN A 66 16.94 1.87 -1.24
C ASN A 66 16.50 0.76 -0.26
N LEU A 67 15.81 -0.24 -0.78
CA LEU A 67 15.23 -1.32 0.03
C LEU A 67 16.31 -2.35 0.39
N ASP A 68 16.61 -2.48 1.69
CA ASP A 68 17.50 -3.51 2.23
C ASP A 68 16.64 -4.63 2.84
N LEU A 69 16.10 -5.48 1.96
CA LEU A 69 15.19 -6.57 2.33
C LEU A 69 15.67 -7.89 1.75
N SER A 70 15.74 -8.91 2.59
CA SER A 70 15.86 -10.28 2.13
C SER A 70 14.52 -10.82 1.62
N ALA A 71 14.55 -11.92 0.87
CA ALA A 71 13.34 -12.65 0.49
C ALA A 71 12.48 -13.04 1.71
N ASN A 72 13.12 -13.42 2.82
CA ASN A 72 12.42 -13.75 4.07
C ASN A 72 11.74 -12.52 4.69
N ASP A 73 12.34 -11.34 4.57
CA ASP A 73 11.72 -10.11 5.06
C ASP A 73 10.49 -9.74 4.22
N VAL A 74 10.58 -9.89 2.90
CA VAL A 74 9.44 -9.67 2.01
C VAL A 74 8.32 -10.67 2.28
N LEU A 75 8.64 -11.94 2.56
CA LEU A 75 7.65 -12.94 2.97
C LEU A 75 6.98 -12.57 4.30
N ARG A 76 7.76 -12.16 5.32
CA ARG A 76 7.23 -11.72 6.61
C ARG A 76 6.31 -10.51 6.46
N LEU A 77 6.70 -9.54 5.65
CA LEU A 77 5.88 -8.38 5.33
C LEU A 77 4.59 -8.78 4.62
N ALA A 78 4.67 -9.68 3.63
CA ALA A 78 3.51 -10.20 2.91
C ALA A 78 2.51 -10.89 3.84
N LEU A 79 2.98 -11.69 4.80
CA LEU A 79 2.12 -12.35 5.78
C LEU A 79 1.44 -11.35 6.71
N ILE A 80 2.15 -10.31 7.15
CA ILE A 80 1.56 -9.23 7.95
C ILE A 80 0.43 -8.56 7.16
N LEU A 81 0.70 -8.10 5.94
CA LEU A 81 -0.31 -7.45 5.11
C LEU A 81 -1.49 -8.37 4.78
N ARG A 82 -1.26 -9.67 4.65
CA ARG A 82 -2.30 -10.66 4.35
C ARG A 82 -3.27 -10.86 5.52
N HIS A 83 -2.77 -10.83 6.75
CA HIS A 83 -3.54 -11.07 7.97
C HIS A 83 -3.96 -9.79 8.70
N ASP A 84 -3.61 -8.63 8.17
CA ASP A 84 -4.02 -7.34 8.71
C ASP A 84 -5.53 -7.14 8.50
N GLY A 85 -6.29 -7.00 9.58
CA GLY A 85 -7.73 -6.69 9.53
C GLY A 85 -8.03 -5.33 8.88
N ASN A 86 -7.03 -4.45 8.80
CA ASN A 86 -7.09 -3.14 8.17
C ASN A 86 -6.46 -3.12 6.77
N ARG A 87 -6.25 -4.29 6.15
CA ARG A 87 -5.73 -4.40 4.78
C ARG A 87 -6.58 -3.59 3.81
N SER A 88 -5.93 -2.82 2.95
CA SER A 88 -6.63 -2.01 1.94
C SER A 88 -7.40 -2.89 0.94
N HIS A 89 -8.70 -2.60 0.81
CA HIS A 89 -9.61 -3.04 -0.24
C HIS A 89 -9.53 -2.13 -1.48
N GLY A 90 -8.69 -1.11 -1.48
CA GLY A 90 -8.47 -0.25 -2.63
C GLY A 90 -7.47 -0.82 -3.64
N TRP A 91 -7.26 -0.06 -4.72
CA TRP A 91 -6.14 -0.28 -5.63
C TRP A 91 -4.83 0.10 -4.92
N MET A 92 -3.77 -0.65 -5.20
CA MET A 92 -2.43 -0.37 -4.68
C MET A 92 -1.50 -0.03 -5.84
N ALA A 93 -0.99 1.19 -5.89
CA ALA A 93 0.02 1.63 -6.83
C ALA A 93 1.38 1.75 -6.14
N PHE A 94 2.40 1.10 -6.68
CA PHE A 94 3.77 1.16 -6.18
C PHE A 94 4.66 1.88 -7.18
N VAL A 95 5.48 2.81 -6.69
CA VAL A 95 6.53 3.43 -7.48
C VAL A 95 7.82 2.65 -7.27
N ALA A 96 8.32 2.02 -8.31
CA ALA A 96 9.56 1.25 -8.31
C ALA A 96 10.54 1.82 -9.34
N PRO A 97 11.45 2.73 -8.95
CA PRO A 97 12.32 3.43 -9.91
C PRO A 97 13.41 2.55 -10.53
N ASN A 98 13.62 1.33 -10.02
CA ASN A 98 14.64 0.41 -10.50
C ASN A 98 14.18 -1.07 -10.42
N SER A 99 14.94 -1.95 -11.08
CA SER A 99 14.63 -3.37 -11.19
C SER A 99 14.65 -4.12 -9.85
N THR A 100 15.50 -3.71 -8.91
CA THR A 100 15.57 -4.32 -7.57
C THR A 100 14.27 -4.11 -6.80
N ILE A 101 13.81 -2.85 -6.72
CA ILE A 101 12.55 -2.51 -6.06
C ILE A 101 11.37 -3.15 -6.78
N TYR A 102 11.38 -3.15 -8.12
CA TYR A 102 10.36 -3.83 -8.91
C TYR A 102 10.26 -5.32 -8.54
N GLY A 103 11.40 -6.03 -8.45
CA GLY A 103 11.46 -7.42 -8.03
C GLY A 103 10.91 -7.66 -6.63
N ILE A 104 11.26 -6.79 -5.68
CA ILE A 104 10.75 -6.82 -4.30
C ILE A 104 9.22 -6.66 -4.27
N VAL A 105 8.67 -5.66 -4.95
CA VAL A 105 7.22 -5.40 -4.98
C VAL A 105 6.48 -6.55 -5.68
N ARG A 106 7.06 -7.14 -6.73
CA ARG A 106 6.52 -8.33 -7.39
C ARG A 106 6.43 -9.52 -6.43
N MET A 107 7.49 -9.81 -5.67
CA MET A 107 7.49 -10.86 -4.65
C MET A 107 6.43 -10.60 -3.57
N LEU A 108 6.35 -9.34 -3.09
CA LEU A 108 5.36 -8.92 -2.11
C LEU A 108 3.94 -9.17 -2.61
N GLY A 109 3.62 -8.73 -3.84
CA GLY A 109 2.31 -8.92 -4.46
C GLY A 109 1.92 -10.39 -4.60
N TYR A 110 2.88 -11.24 -4.98
CA TYR A 110 2.67 -12.69 -5.09
C TYR A 110 2.36 -13.33 -3.73
N TRP A 111 3.22 -13.12 -2.72
CA TRP A 111 3.06 -13.75 -1.40
C TRP A 111 1.89 -13.18 -0.58
N SER A 112 1.54 -11.91 -0.77
CA SER A 112 0.37 -11.30 -0.10
C SER A 112 -0.96 -11.62 -0.78
N ARG A 113 -0.94 -12.36 -1.91
CA ARG A 113 -2.10 -12.62 -2.76
C ARG A 113 -2.79 -11.32 -3.18
N ASN A 114 -2.00 -10.35 -3.63
CA ASN A 114 -2.48 -9.01 -4.00
C ASN A 114 -2.15 -8.62 -5.45
N THR A 115 -1.61 -9.54 -6.25
CA THR A 115 -1.11 -9.26 -7.61
C THR A 115 -2.14 -8.58 -8.52
N GLU A 116 -3.43 -8.94 -8.39
CA GLU A 116 -4.48 -8.39 -9.26
C GLU A 116 -4.86 -6.95 -8.91
N ARG A 117 -4.72 -6.57 -7.64
CA ARG A 117 -5.05 -5.23 -7.10
C ARG A 117 -3.85 -4.29 -7.07
N LEU A 118 -2.68 -4.81 -7.42
CA LEU A 118 -1.41 -4.09 -7.39
C LEU A 118 -0.98 -3.70 -8.79
N ARG A 119 -0.52 -2.46 -8.96
CA ARG A 119 0.20 -1.99 -10.15
C ARG A 119 1.52 -1.35 -9.76
N ILE A 120 2.55 -1.57 -10.58
CA ILE A 120 3.90 -1.06 -10.36
C ILE A 120 4.22 -0.08 -11.48
N PHE A 121 4.71 1.09 -11.11
CA PHE A 121 5.02 2.19 -12.03
C PHE A 121 6.48 2.62 -11.85
N PRO A 122 7.14 3.09 -12.93
CA PRO A 122 8.49 3.64 -12.84
C PRO A 122 8.53 5.01 -12.17
N SER A 123 7.41 5.74 -12.16
CA SER A 123 7.33 7.12 -11.65
C SER A 123 6.08 7.36 -10.82
N ARG A 124 6.20 8.30 -9.87
CA ARG A 124 5.08 8.74 -9.03
C ARG A 124 3.95 9.35 -9.86
N THR A 125 4.29 10.19 -10.83
CA THR A 125 3.30 10.87 -11.67
C THR A 125 2.41 9.88 -12.43
N GLU A 126 2.99 8.78 -12.94
CA GLU A 126 2.21 7.72 -13.60
C GLU A 126 1.31 6.97 -12.62
N ALA A 127 1.85 6.61 -11.44
CA ALA A 127 1.09 5.93 -10.39
C ALA A 127 -0.12 6.75 -9.93
N GLU A 128 0.09 8.04 -9.65
CA GLU A 128 -0.97 8.97 -9.25
C GLU A 128 -2.01 9.15 -10.36
N SER A 129 -1.55 9.36 -11.59
CA SER A 129 -2.44 9.50 -12.75
C SER A 129 -3.30 8.25 -12.95
N TRP A 130 -2.73 7.06 -12.76
CA TRP A 130 -3.47 5.81 -12.83
C TRP A 130 -4.48 5.69 -11.70
N LEU A 131 -4.11 5.99 -10.45
CA LEU A 131 -5.05 5.96 -9.32
C LEU A 131 -6.24 6.90 -9.52
N ILE A 132 -5.99 8.13 -10.00
CA ILE A 132 -7.05 9.10 -10.29
C ILE A 132 -8.05 8.55 -11.31
N ARG A 133 -7.58 7.87 -12.36
CA ARG A 133 -8.45 7.27 -13.39
C ARG A 133 -9.25 6.07 -12.88
N ASN A 134 -8.87 5.48 -11.75
CA ASN A 134 -9.49 4.28 -11.19
C ASN A 134 -10.19 4.55 -9.84
N VAL A 135 -10.37 5.82 -9.45
CA VAL A 135 -10.94 6.20 -8.13
C VAL A 135 -12.34 5.63 -7.87
N ASP A 136 -13.14 5.50 -8.92
CA ASP A 136 -14.51 4.95 -8.86
C ASP A 136 -14.56 3.45 -9.17
N GLN A 137 -13.43 2.83 -9.51
CA GLN A 137 -13.37 1.42 -9.83
C GLN A 137 -13.10 0.58 -8.58
N VAL A 138 -13.86 -0.48 -8.42
CA VAL A 138 -13.66 -1.46 -7.34
C VAL A 138 -12.67 -2.51 -7.82
N PRO A 139 -11.52 -2.70 -7.14
CA PRO A 139 -10.61 -3.79 -7.44
C PRO A 139 -11.29 -5.16 -7.19
N PRO A 140 -10.81 -6.24 -7.82
CA PRO A 140 -11.25 -7.59 -7.48
C PRO A 140 -11.01 -7.88 -6.00
N GLY A 141 -11.80 -8.79 -5.43
CA GLY A 141 -11.67 -9.30 -4.07
C GLY A 141 -10.32 -9.99 -3.82
N PHE A 142 -10.06 -10.38 -2.57
CA PHE A 142 -8.84 -11.11 -2.24
C PHE A 142 -8.95 -12.56 -2.67
N ILE A 143 -7.86 -13.14 -3.17
CA ILE A 143 -7.83 -14.56 -3.51
C ILE A 143 -7.53 -15.37 -2.25
N ASN A 144 -8.42 -16.30 -1.89
CA ASN A 144 -8.24 -17.23 -0.78
C ASN A 144 -7.23 -18.35 -1.11
N GLU A 145 -6.90 -19.20 -0.13
CA GLU A 145 -5.96 -20.31 -0.31
C GLU A 145 -6.39 -21.30 -1.40
N ASP A 146 -7.70 -21.41 -1.59
CA ASP A 146 -8.33 -22.28 -2.58
C ASP A 146 -8.38 -21.67 -4.00
N GLY A 147 -7.81 -20.47 -4.19
CA GLY A 147 -7.86 -19.76 -5.47
C GLY A 147 -9.20 -19.10 -5.79
N LEU A 148 -10.18 -19.19 -4.88
CA LEU A 148 -11.49 -18.53 -5.00
C LEU A 148 -11.41 -17.10 -4.48
N GLU A 149 -12.11 -16.19 -5.15
CA GLU A 149 -12.29 -14.83 -4.68
C GLU A 149 -13.07 -14.86 -3.35
N ALA A 150 -12.49 -14.27 -2.32
CA ALA A 150 -13.16 -14.01 -1.06
C ALA A 150 -14.36 -13.13 -1.37
N ALA A 151 -15.56 -13.63 -1.07
CA ALA A 151 -16.79 -12.87 -1.27
C ALA A 151 -16.62 -11.49 -0.62
N THR A 152 -16.68 -10.45 -1.45
CA THR A 152 -16.91 -9.09 -0.97
C THR A 152 -18.21 -9.15 -0.21
N GLY A 153 -18.15 -9.04 1.12
CA GLY A 153 -19.31 -9.20 1.99
C GLY A 153 -20.51 -8.48 1.38
N LEU A 154 -21.57 -9.25 1.11
CA LEU A 154 -22.83 -8.75 0.56
C LEU A 154 -23.17 -7.46 1.30
N ARG A 155 -23.22 -6.34 0.56
CA ARG A 155 -23.88 -5.13 1.03
C ARG A 155 -25.30 -5.56 1.40
N ASN A 156 -25.59 -5.61 2.69
CA ASN A 156 -26.97 -5.67 3.15
C ASN A 156 -27.66 -4.40 2.63
N VAL A 157 -28.31 -4.53 1.48
CA VAL A 157 -29.46 -3.72 1.14
C VAL A 157 -30.64 -4.48 1.71
N VAL A 158 -31.07 -4.04 2.90
CA VAL A 158 -32.44 -3.74 3.36
C VAL A 158 -32.34 -3.46 4.85
#